data_AF-A0A1Q5UHR5-F1
#
_entry.id   AF-A0A1Q5UHR5-F1
#
_cell.length_a   1.000
_cell.length_b   1.000
_cell.length_c   1.000
_cell.angle_alpha   90.00
_cell.angle_beta   90.00
_cell.angle_gamma   90.00
#
_symmetry.space_group_name_H-M   'P 1'
#
loop_
_entity.id
_entity.type
_entity.pdbx_description
1 polymer ?
#
loop_
_entity_poly.entity_id
_entity_poly.type
_entity_poly.pdbx_seq_one_letter_code
_entity_poly.pdbx_strand_id
1 'polypeptide(L)'
;MLRTLVDNQESCKLPSKNGNDLQQSLNWDDILNQDLFSNQFGISPPLGYSVPKEQCPRSHQVQLPLLQYKDETAKQILLELLPSQEDAISIASHTTAWAMELPNPPGAIWKLGDGSPVRDLSAAAQFSTMGIAKAILYFALSIQQLPPGFKTSHLQMDDVDYHVRRYTQVVGTLVLAHEEMSCSTEGLECLLLLGMIHINEGDLKQAWMKFRRALDVARLQGFHKSYEPSVRQSQSPELAFHRRLWLSSVMGDSFCSLILGFETGATQPFGPDYSWDDPFADENANFQRRLCIVSAQLSQRNLVGLQNSIDEAKSINTAIDGLQNSMPDSWWQRPDLREEQSLNCAQEYDRLLSHLWFFQLQILANTAFLFSPEAEAEQYRDRCLEAAKTTLYRYLGLRLAGTTRLHCRAAEIAAFVASLALILSLSRSTSPQMSDSSKALNSDVALLDQIIDSLAALGLSSGHEHFALKSAEILTTLLRKLKMGDSEVSAYRGGKRKAGHSAVHHHTTKRQVGLPELLLSSVKSALRNQPNAHILDTDDII
;
A
#
# COMPACT_ATOMS: atom_id res chain seq x y z
N MET A 1 23.70 -16.64 -18.37
CA MET A 1 24.61 -15.47 -18.29
C MET A 1 23.89 -14.38 -17.51
N LEU A 2 23.66 -14.47 -16.19
CA LEU A 2 24.48 -14.94 -15.08
C LEU A 2 23.92 -16.20 -14.38
N ARG A 3 24.47 -17.36 -14.75
CA ARG A 3 24.44 -18.60 -13.93
C ARG A 3 25.77 -19.35 -14.13
N THR A 4 26.84 -18.58 -14.34
CA THR A 4 28.15 -19.08 -14.78
C THR A 4 29.28 -18.22 -14.20
N LEU A 5 29.17 -17.87 -12.92
CA LEU A 5 30.21 -17.17 -12.15
C LEU A 5 30.18 -17.61 -10.67
N VAL A 6 29.83 -18.88 -10.40
CA VAL A 6 29.89 -19.47 -9.04
C VAL A 6 30.71 -20.77 -9.00
N ASP A 7 31.07 -21.35 -10.14
CA ASP A 7 32.04 -22.46 -10.17
C ASP A 7 33.45 -21.92 -10.42
N ASN A 8 34.14 -21.53 -9.34
CA ASN A 8 35.59 -21.72 -9.11
C ASN A 8 36.08 -20.80 -7.98
N GLN A 9 36.15 -21.33 -6.76
CA GLN A 9 37.39 -21.50 -6.00
C GLN A 9 37.07 -21.79 -4.52
N GLU A 10 37.12 -23.07 -4.15
CA GLU A 10 37.58 -23.45 -2.82
C GLU A 10 39.08 -23.17 -2.73
N SER A 11 39.52 -22.46 -1.68
CA SER A 11 40.49 -22.98 -0.68
C SER A 11 41.29 -21.88 0.03
N CYS A 12 41.30 -22.00 1.36
CA CYS A 12 42.42 -21.76 2.28
C CYS A 12 42.69 -20.36 2.90
N LYS A 13 42.41 -20.34 4.22
CA LYS A 13 43.25 -19.87 5.36
C LYS A 13 42.97 -18.48 5.97
N LEU A 14 42.47 -18.53 7.21
CA LEU A 14 42.59 -17.53 8.30
C LEU A 14 44.06 -17.36 8.75
N PRO A 15 44.42 -16.41 9.66
CA PRO A 15 43.88 -15.07 9.97
C PRO A 15 44.98 -13.98 10.17
N SER A 16 44.63 -12.68 10.23
CA SER A 16 45.34 -11.71 11.11
C SER A 16 44.57 -10.40 11.30
N LYS A 17 44.54 -9.93 12.55
CA LYS A 17 44.06 -8.62 13.02
C LYS A 17 44.93 -7.46 12.52
N ASN A 18 44.28 -6.32 12.24
CA ASN A 18 44.63 -4.92 12.53
C ASN A 18 43.68 -4.06 11.66
N GLY A 19 42.77 -3.26 12.19
CA GLY A 19 43.06 -2.02 12.89
C GLY A 19 43.18 -0.89 11.85
N ASN A 20 42.04 -0.31 11.44
CA ASN A 20 41.86 1.07 10.99
C ASN A 20 40.39 1.32 10.59
N ASP A 21 39.71 2.12 11.39
CA ASP A 21 38.53 2.89 10.99
C ASP A 21 38.93 3.86 9.87
N LEU A 22 38.18 3.87 8.76
CA LEU A 22 37.83 5.06 7.96
C LEU A 22 37.00 4.66 6.72
N GLN A 23 35.89 5.37 6.56
CA GLN A 23 35.12 5.55 5.32
C GLN A 23 34.64 4.27 4.61
N GLN A 24 33.57 3.66 5.13
CA GLN A 24 32.65 2.93 4.26
C GLN A 24 31.87 3.95 3.43
N SER A 25 32.18 4.03 2.13
CA SER A 25 31.28 4.61 1.13
C SER A 25 29.97 3.83 1.16
N LEU A 26 28.93 4.40 1.77
CA LEU A 26 27.61 3.78 1.79
C LEU A 26 27.11 3.63 0.35
N ASN A 27 26.95 2.38 -0.09
CA ASN A 27 26.41 2.02 -1.39
C ASN A 27 24.92 2.42 -1.44
N TRP A 28 24.60 3.41 -2.27
CA TRP A 28 23.26 3.97 -2.40
C TRP A 28 22.26 3.02 -3.04
N ASP A 29 22.73 2.12 -3.91
CA ASP A 29 21.87 1.09 -4.46
C ASP A 29 21.46 0.09 -3.37
N ASP A 30 22.27 -0.19 -2.33
CA ASP A 30 21.85 -1.05 -1.22
C ASP A 30 20.82 -0.40 -0.28
N ILE A 31 20.85 0.92 -0.11
CA ILE A 31 19.90 1.65 0.77
C ILE A 31 18.57 1.87 0.05
N LEU A 32 18.62 2.15 -1.25
CA LEU A 32 17.42 2.43 -2.06
C LEU A 32 16.80 1.14 -2.64
N ASN A 33 17.56 0.05 -2.76
CA ASN A 33 17.06 -1.29 -3.07
C ASN A 33 16.76 -2.13 -1.82
N GLN A 34 16.85 -1.56 -0.60
CA GLN A 34 16.15 -2.12 0.55
C GLN A 34 14.66 -2.01 0.26
N ASP A 35 14.14 -3.08 -0.34
CA ASP A 35 12.76 -3.20 -0.77
C ASP A 35 11.87 -3.13 0.48
N LEU A 36 11.38 -1.91 0.78
CA LEU A 36 10.44 -1.61 1.86
C LEU A 36 9.21 -2.52 1.85
N PHE A 37 8.96 -3.17 0.71
CA PHE A 37 7.81 -4.02 0.42
C PHE A 37 8.21 -5.44 0.00
N SER A 38 9.45 -5.87 0.27
CA SER A 38 9.80 -7.28 0.07
C SER A 38 10.63 -7.86 1.20
N ASN A 39 9.95 -8.60 2.05
CA ASN A 39 10.57 -9.79 2.60
C ASN A 39 10.29 -10.95 1.61
N GLN A 40 11.36 -11.31 0.90
CA GLN A 40 11.65 -12.52 0.12
C GLN A 40 10.48 -13.45 -0.29
N PHE A 41 10.10 -13.43 -1.58
CA PHE A 41 9.86 -14.65 -2.37
C PHE A 41 10.18 -14.36 -3.84
N GLY A 42 11.32 -14.87 -4.31
CA GLY A 42 11.78 -14.70 -5.69
C GLY A 42 10.94 -15.53 -6.67
N ILE A 43 10.35 -14.87 -7.66
CA ILE A 43 9.91 -15.52 -8.89
C ILE A 43 11.16 -15.76 -9.73
N SER A 44 11.47 -17.03 -10.04
CA SER A 44 12.57 -17.37 -10.95
C SER A 44 12.26 -16.84 -12.36
N PRO A 45 13.23 -16.25 -13.08
CA PRO A 45 13.01 -15.80 -14.45
C PRO A 45 12.76 -17.01 -15.39
N PRO A 46 12.00 -16.82 -16.49
CA PRO A 46 11.75 -17.88 -17.44
C PRO A 46 13.07 -18.32 -18.08
N LEU A 47 13.40 -19.62 -17.95
CA LEU A 47 14.48 -20.24 -18.69
C LEU A 47 14.24 -20.03 -20.19
N GLY A 48 15.23 -19.46 -20.88
CA GLY A 48 15.22 -19.34 -22.34
C GLY A 48 15.08 -20.72 -22.98
N TYR A 49 14.01 -20.91 -23.74
CA TYR A 49 13.81 -22.12 -24.54
C TYR A 49 14.77 -22.13 -25.73
N SER A 50 15.89 -22.82 -25.61
CA SER A 50 16.45 -23.55 -26.75
C SER A 50 15.66 -24.85 -26.87
N VAL A 51 15.08 -25.14 -28.03
CA VAL A 51 14.34 -26.38 -28.30
C VAL A 51 15.32 -27.44 -28.82
N PRO A 52 15.64 -28.52 -28.07
CA PRO A 52 15.96 -29.79 -28.69
C PRO A 52 14.64 -30.52 -28.95
N LYS A 53 14.46 -30.99 -30.19
CA LYS A 53 13.40 -31.94 -30.53
C LYS A 53 13.70 -33.29 -29.85
N GLU A 54 13.23 -33.48 -28.63
CA GLU A 54 13.10 -34.81 -28.05
C GLU A 54 11.70 -35.34 -28.34
N GLN A 55 11.65 -36.48 -29.05
CA GLN A 55 10.45 -37.24 -29.27
C GLN A 55 10.05 -37.89 -27.94
N CYS A 56 8.92 -37.47 -27.38
CA CYS A 56 8.37 -38.02 -26.15
C CYS A 56 7.85 -39.46 -26.40
N PRO A 57 8.42 -40.50 -25.78
CA PRO A 57 7.80 -41.82 -25.82
C PRO A 57 6.54 -41.81 -24.95
N ARG A 58 5.46 -42.44 -25.46
CA ARG A 58 4.12 -42.51 -24.84
C ARG A 58 4.20 -42.73 -23.33
N SER A 59 3.99 -41.66 -22.57
CA SER A 59 3.93 -41.70 -21.11
C SER A 59 2.60 -42.34 -20.68
N HIS A 60 2.69 -43.48 -20.01
CA HIS A 60 1.60 -43.96 -19.16
C HIS A 60 1.24 -42.84 -18.17
N GLN A 61 -0.02 -42.41 -18.20
CA GLN A 61 -0.60 -41.56 -17.15
C GLN A 61 -0.55 -42.32 -15.84
N VAL A 62 0.52 -42.12 -15.06
CA VAL A 62 0.45 -42.36 -13.63
C VAL A 62 -0.40 -41.22 -13.07
N GLN A 63 -1.70 -41.48 -12.88
CA GLN A 63 -2.54 -40.62 -12.06
C GLN A 63 -1.92 -40.60 -10.66
N LEU A 64 -1.20 -39.54 -10.34
CA LEU A 64 -0.91 -39.20 -8.95
C LEU A 64 -2.27 -39.11 -8.24
N PRO A 65 -2.49 -39.84 -7.14
CA PRO A 65 -3.73 -39.71 -6.39
C PRO A 65 -3.83 -38.26 -5.94
N LEU A 66 -4.81 -37.53 -6.48
CA LEU A 66 -5.21 -36.23 -5.95
C LEU A 66 -5.48 -36.46 -4.46
N LEU A 67 -4.68 -35.85 -3.59
CA LEU A 67 -4.94 -35.84 -2.15
C LEU A 67 -6.36 -35.30 -1.98
N GLN A 68 -7.32 -36.18 -1.70
CA GLN A 68 -8.70 -35.78 -1.50
C GLN A 68 -8.75 -34.83 -0.32
N TYR A 69 -9.27 -33.63 -0.55
CA TYR A 69 -9.52 -32.66 0.50
C TYR A 69 -10.52 -33.27 1.50
N LYS A 70 -10.13 -33.29 2.78
CA LYS A 70 -10.95 -33.82 3.87
C LYS A 70 -11.48 -32.67 4.70
N ASP A 71 -12.68 -32.21 4.35
CA ASP A 71 -13.29 -31.03 4.98
C ASP A 71 -13.41 -31.16 6.50
N GLU A 72 -13.81 -32.32 7.02
CA GLU A 72 -13.88 -32.57 8.48
C GLU A 72 -12.51 -32.43 9.18
N THR A 73 -11.42 -32.85 8.52
CA THR A 73 -10.07 -32.70 9.08
C THR A 73 -9.65 -31.23 9.06
N ALA A 74 -9.93 -30.51 7.98
CA ALA A 74 -9.67 -29.08 7.91
C ALA A 74 -10.48 -28.31 8.97
N LYS A 75 -11.77 -28.63 9.12
CA LYS A 75 -12.66 -28.05 10.13
C LYS A 75 -12.11 -28.25 11.54
N GLN A 76 -11.68 -29.47 11.89
CA GLN A 76 -11.12 -29.76 13.20
C GLN A 76 -9.84 -28.95 13.47
N ILE A 77 -8.92 -28.87 12.51
CA ILE A 77 -7.69 -28.09 12.65
C ILE A 77 -7.99 -26.59 12.83
N LEU A 78 -8.99 -26.06 12.12
CA LEU A 78 -9.41 -24.67 12.25
C LEU A 78 -10.07 -24.39 13.60
N LEU A 79 -10.90 -25.30 14.11
CA LEU A 79 -11.51 -25.17 15.45
C LEU A 79 -10.44 -25.11 16.55
N GLU A 80 -9.40 -25.94 16.44
CA GLU A 80 -8.26 -25.93 17.38
C GLU A 80 -7.40 -24.66 17.27
N LEU A 81 -7.52 -23.91 16.17
CA LEU A 81 -6.77 -22.68 15.94
C LEU A 81 -7.46 -21.44 16.53
N LEU A 82 -8.77 -21.51 16.82
CA LEU A 82 -9.50 -20.40 17.42
C LEU A 82 -8.90 -20.01 18.77
N PRO A 83 -8.88 -18.71 19.11
CA PRO A 83 -8.42 -18.25 20.42
C PRO A 83 -9.35 -18.76 21.54
N SER A 84 -8.92 -18.62 22.80
CA SER A 84 -9.81 -18.88 23.92
C SER A 84 -10.99 -17.88 23.93
N GLN A 85 -12.12 -18.24 24.56
CA GLN A 85 -13.26 -17.30 24.67
C GLN A 85 -12.88 -16.03 25.45
N GLU A 86 -11.98 -16.13 26.42
CA GLU A 86 -11.46 -14.99 27.18
C GLU A 86 -10.65 -14.05 26.28
N ASP A 87 -9.71 -14.61 25.50
CA ASP A 87 -8.93 -13.84 24.53
C ASP A 87 -9.82 -13.20 23.47
N ALA A 88 -10.80 -13.93 22.96
CA ALA A 88 -11.73 -13.43 21.95
C ALA A 88 -12.51 -12.21 22.45
N ILE A 89 -13.05 -12.25 23.68
CA ILE A 89 -13.74 -11.12 24.30
C ILE A 89 -12.77 -9.95 24.53
N SER A 90 -11.56 -10.24 25.01
CA SER A 90 -10.52 -9.24 25.26
C SER A 90 -10.11 -8.51 23.96
N ILE A 91 -9.88 -9.26 22.88
CA ILE A 91 -9.55 -8.72 21.56
C ILE A 91 -10.71 -7.90 21.01
N ALA A 92 -11.93 -8.47 21.00
CA ALA A 92 -13.12 -7.83 20.45
C ALA A 92 -13.48 -6.51 21.16
N SER A 93 -13.22 -6.41 22.46
CA SER A 93 -13.50 -5.20 23.24
C SER A 93 -12.50 -4.06 23.02
N HIS A 94 -11.28 -4.35 22.53
CA HIS A 94 -10.21 -3.36 22.40
C HIS A 94 -9.82 -3.03 20.96
N THR A 95 -10.06 -3.95 20.01
CA THR A 95 -9.71 -3.75 18.60
C THR A 95 -10.49 -2.59 17.97
N THR A 96 -9.92 -1.91 16.97
CA THR A 96 -10.69 -1.00 16.09
C THR A 96 -11.36 -1.68 14.91
N ALA A 97 -11.17 -2.99 14.74
CA ALA A 97 -11.81 -3.76 13.67
C ALA A 97 -13.34 -3.84 13.84
N TRP A 98 -13.89 -3.39 14.97
CA TRP A 98 -15.34 -3.28 15.22
C TRP A 98 -16.06 -2.50 14.12
N ALA A 99 -15.40 -1.52 13.48
CA ALA A 99 -15.98 -0.75 12.38
C ALA A 99 -16.35 -1.65 11.18
N MET A 100 -15.63 -2.76 10.99
CA MET A 100 -15.87 -3.74 9.93
C MET A 100 -17.07 -4.66 10.20
N GLU A 101 -17.64 -4.60 11.42
CA GLU A 101 -18.90 -5.29 11.78
C GLU A 101 -20.13 -4.43 11.45
N LEU A 102 -19.93 -3.17 11.05
CA LEU A 102 -21.03 -2.28 10.76
C LEU A 102 -21.68 -2.59 9.40
N PRO A 103 -22.94 -2.16 9.19
CA PRO A 103 -23.73 -2.56 8.03
C PRO A 103 -23.15 -2.13 6.69
N ASN A 104 -22.43 -1.01 6.64
CA ASN A 104 -22.21 -0.27 5.40
C ASN A 104 -20.77 0.15 5.05
N PRO A 105 -19.72 0.05 5.91
CA PRO A 105 -18.42 0.50 5.47
C PRO A 105 -17.89 -0.46 4.37
N PRO A 106 -17.33 0.10 3.29
CA PRO A 106 -16.45 -0.62 2.38
C PRO A 106 -15.41 -1.43 3.17
N GLY A 107 -15.26 -2.72 2.85
CA GLY A 107 -14.45 -3.65 3.62
C GLY A 107 -15.21 -4.48 4.66
N ALA A 108 -16.41 -4.08 5.10
CA ALA A 108 -17.23 -4.91 5.99
C ALA A 108 -17.59 -6.24 5.31
N ILE A 109 -17.11 -7.34 5.91
CA ILE A 109 -17.26 -8.69 5.38
C ILE A 109 -18.48 -9.43 5.95
N TRP A 110 -19.09 -8.92 7.02
CA TRP A 110 -20.24 -9.56 7.66
C TRP A 110 -21.53 -9.02 7.04
N LYS A 111 -22.51 -9.91 6.80
CA LYS A 111 -23.82 -9.46 6.33
C LYS A 111 -24.55 -8.79 7.50
N LEU A 112 -25.43 -7.84 7.16
CA LEU A 112 -26.26 -7.19 8.16
C LEU A 112 -27.13 -8.24 8.89
N GLY A 113 -26.94 -8.35 10.21
CA GLY A 113 -27.68 -9.31 11.05
C GLY A 113 -26.94 -10.62 11.31
N ASP A 114 -25.80 -10.87 10.67
CA ASP A 114 -24.94 -11.99 11.05
C ASP A 114 -24.33 -11.70 12.44
N GLY A 115 -24.44 -12.65 13.36
CA GLY A 115 -23.73 -12.58 14.63
C GLY A 115 -22.22 -12.71 14.37
N SER A 116 -21.44 -11.70 14.77
CA SER A 116 -19.98 -11.79 14.67
C SER A 116 -19.49 -12.99 15.47
N PRO A 117 -18.83 -13.98 14.84
CA PRO A 117 -18.40 -15.21 15.48
C PRO A 117 -17.36 -14.96 16.59
N VAL A 118 -16.79 -13.76 16.59
CA VAL A 118 -15.80 -13.26 17.54
C VAL A 118 -16.39 -13.10 18.94
N ARG A 119 -17.69 -12.83 19.03
CA ARG A 119 -18.37 -12.57 20.30
C ARG A 119 -18.85 -13.85 20.98
N ASP A 120 -19.06 -14.91 20.21
CA ASP A 120 -19.51 -16.22 20.70
C ASP A 120 -18.82 -17.36 19.95
N LEU A 121 -17.65 -17.78 20.46
CA LEU A 121 -16.91 -18.91 19.90
C LEU A 121 -17.62 -20.25 20.14
N SER A 122 -18.53 -20.33 21.11
CA SER A 122 -19.28 -21.57 21.36
C SER A 122 -20.21 -21.89 20.19
N ALA A 123 -20.71 -20.87 19.49
CA ALA A 123 -21.43 -21.01 18.23
C ALA A 123 -20.50 -21.37 17.05
N ALA A 124 -19.18 -21.15 17.16
CA ALA A 124 -18.24 -21.36 16.06
C ALA A 124 -18.14 -22.81 15.57
N ALA A 125 -18.38 -23.78 16.45
CA ALA A 125 -18.46 -25.20 16.07
C ALA A 125 -19.59 -25.50 15.06
N GLN A 126 -20.64 -24.67 15.05
CA GLN A 126 -21.80 -24.82 14.17
C GLN A 126 -21.57 -24.20 12.78
N PHE A 127 -20.51 -23.38 12.61
CA PHE A 127 -20.22 -22.79 11.31
C PHE A 127 -19.64 -23.81 10.33
N SER A 128 -19.72 -23.46 9.05
CA SER A 128 -19.00 -24.16 7.98
C SER A 128 -17.49 -23.97 8.16
N THR A 129 -16.71 -24.84 7.54
CA THR A 129 -15.23 -24.72 7.50
C THR A 129 -14.79 -23.34 7.02
N MET A 130 -15.48 -22.79 6.01
CA MET A 130 -15.27 -21.42 5.52
C MET A 130 -15.62 -20.35 6.56
N GLY A 131 -16.73 -20.52 7.29
CA GLY A 131 -17.12 -19.58 8.35
C GLY A 131 -16.10 -19.51 9.47
N ILE A 132 -15.52 -20.66 9.87
CA ILE A 132 -14.45 -20.71 10.87
C ILE A 132 -13.16 -20.06 10.33
N ALA A 133 -12.79 -20.35 9.08
CA ALA A 133 -11.63 -19.74 8.44
C ALA A 133 -11.75 -18.21 8.37
N LYS A 134 -12.92 -17.70 8.00
CA LYS A 134 -13.25 -16.27 8.01
C LYS A 134 -13.12 -15.67 9.41
N ALA A 135 -13.65 -16.35 10.45
CA ALA A 135 -13.53 -15.91 11.83
C ALA A 135 -12.07 -15.80 12.27
N ILE A 136 -11.23 -16.80 11.98
CA ILE A 136 -9.80 -16.82 12.27
C ILE A 136 -9.07 -15.63 11.61
N LEU A 137 -9.34 -15.37 10.33
CA LEU A 137 -8.77 -14.22 9.64
C LEU A 137 -9.27 -12.89 10.21
N TYR A 138 -10.54 -12.80 10.61
CA TYR A 138 -11.04 -11.61 11.28
C TYR A 138 -10.36 -11.40 12.64
N PHE A 139 -10.06 -12.46 13.41
CA PHE A 139 -9.23 -12.36 14.61
C PHE A 139 -7.82 -11.85 14.29
N ALA A 140 -7.18 -12.37 13.24
CA ALA A 140 -5.87 -11.89 12.79
C ALA A 140 -5.89 -10.38 12.52
N LEU A 141 -6.90 -9.89 11.79
CA LEU A 141 -7.09 -8.46 11.54
C LEU A 141 -7.37 -7.68 12.84
N SER A 142 -8.21 -8.22 13.71
CA SER A 142 -8.57 -7.59 14.99
C SER A 142 -7.36 -7.40 15.90
N ILE A 143 -6.48 -8.41 15.93
CA ILE A 143 -5.21 -8.38 16.65
C ILE A 143 -4.30 -7.28 16.12
N GLN A 144 -4.13 -7.17 14.80
CA GLN A 144 -3.32 -6.10 14.19
C GLN A 144 -3.86 -4.69 14.49
N GLN A 145 -5.15 -4.59 14.80
CA GLN A 145 -5.83 -3.35 15.12
C GLN A 145 -6.05 -3.14 16.62
N LEU A 146 -5.33 -3.88 17.47
CA LEU A 146 -5.26 -3.57 18.90
C LEU A 146 -4.49 -2.26 19.12
N PRO A 147 -4.85 -1.44 20.12
CA PRO A 147 -4.13 -0.20 20.44
C PRO A 147 -2.66 -0.46 20.79
N PRO A 148 -1.72 0.47 20.54
CA PRO A 148 -0.30 0.22 20.76
C PRO A 148 0.03 0.10 22.25
N GLY A 149 -0.78 0.71 23.12
CA GLY A 149 -0.69 0.55 24.57
C GLY A 149 -1.35 -0.72 25.12
N PHE A 150 -1.94 -1.58 24.27
CA PHE A 150 -2.58 -2.80 24.73
C PHE A 150 -1.52 -3.78 25.26
N LYS A 151 -1.73 -4.25 26.49
CA LYS A 151 -0.82 -5.22 27.13
C LYS A 151 -1.17 -6.61 26.64
N THR A 152 -0.40 -7.14 25.69
CA THR A 152 -0.56 -8.51 25.16
C THR A 152 -0.47 -9.57 26.25
N SER A 153 0.21 -9.29 27.37
CA SER A 153 0.23 -10.16 28.56
C SER A 153 -1.14 -10.40 29.21
N HIS A 154 -2.18 -9.66 28.81
CA HIS A 154 -3.56 -9.92 29.23
C HIS A 154 -4.23 -11.05 28.40
N LEU A 155 -3.59 -11.47 27.32
CA LEU A 155 -4.04 -12.62 26.53
C LEU A 155 -3.35 -13.89 27.03
N GLN A 156 -4.02 -15.02 26.93
CA GLN A 156 -3.43 -16.34 27.16
C GLN A 156 -2.50 -16.76 26.00
N MET A 157 -2.52 -16.00 24.91
CA MET A 157 -1.66 -16.18 23.73
C MET A 157 -0.23 -15.73 24.04
N ASP A 158 0.74 -16.63 23.88
CA ASP A 158 2.15 -16.34 24.18
C ASP A 158 2.74 -15.27 23.25
N ASP A 159 2.62 -15.48 21.95
CA ASP A 159 3.17 -14.62 20.90
C ASP A 159 2.07 -14.28 19.87
N VAL A 160 1.47 -13.11 20.07
CA VAL A 160 0.39 -12.56 19.25
C VAL A 160 0.78 -12.46 17.77
N ASP A 161 2.03 -12.09 17.48
CA ASP A 161 2.58 -12.01 16.12
C ASP A 161 2.69 -13.38 15.46
N TYR A 162 3.17 -14.37 16.21
CA TYR A 162 3.21 -15.76 15.75
C TYR A 162 1.80 -16.28 15.46
N HIS A 163 0.82 -15.97 16.30
CA HIS A 163 -0.56 -16.38 16.07
C HIS A 163 -1.16 -15.75 14.81
N VAL A 164 -0.96 -14.46 14.56
CA VAL A 164 -1.40 -13.80 13.31
C VAL A 164 -0.80 -14.48 12.08
N ARG A 165 0.52 -14.72 12.07
CA ARG A 165 1.19 -15.44 10.97
C ARG A 165 0.66 -16.87 10.81
N ARG A 166 0.40 -17.55 11.92
CA ARG A 166 -0.14 -18.91 11.89
C ARG A 166 -1.58 -18.93 11.37
N TYR A 167 -2.42 -17.97 11.74
CA TYR A 167 -3.78 -17.80 11.25
C TYR A 167 -3.80 -17.62 9.73
N THR A 168 -3.00 -16.69 9.20
CA THR A 168 -2.93 -16.44 7.76
C THR A 168 -2.37 -17.63 6.98
N GLN A 169 -1.32 -18.28 7.49
CA GLN A 169 -0.71 -19.44 6.85
C GLN A 169 -1.64 -20.65 6.81
N VAL A 170 -2.28 -21.00 7.93
CA VAL A 170 -3.15 -22.17 8.03
C VAL A 170 -4.40 -22.00 7.18
N VAL A 171 -5.08 -20.85 7.26
CA VAL A 171 -6.25 -20.57 6.42
C VAL A 171 -5.86 -20.53 4.94
N GLY A 172 -4.72 -19.90 4.63
CA GLY A 172 -4.19 -19.85 3.27
C GLY A 172 -3.95 -21.24 2.66
N THR A 173 -3.44 -22.18 3.45
CA THR A 173 -3.03 -23.51 2.98
C THR A 173 -4.18 -24.52 3.03
N LEU A 174 -4.95 -24.56 4.13
CA LEU A 174 -6.00 -25.56 4.31
C LEU A 174 -7.29 -25.23 3.57
N VAL A 175 -7.55 -23.95 3.32
CA VAL A 175 -8.84 -23.51 2.76
C VAL A 175 -8.63 -22.82 1.43
N LEU A 176 -7.85 -21.74 1.41
CA LEU A 176 -7.71 -20.91 0.21
C LEU A 176 -6.83 -21.55 -0.87
N ALA A 177 -6.10 -22.63 -0.60
CA ALA A 177 -5.38 -23.38 -1.63
C ALA A 177 -6.31 -24.25 -2.49
N HIS A 178 -7.52 -24.54 -2.01
CA HIS A 178 -8.49 -25.38 -2.72
C HIS A 178 -9.48 -24.51 -3.49
N GLU A 179 -9.50 -24.65 -4.82
CA GLU A 179 -10.33 -23.81 -5.70
C GLU A 179 -11.82 -23.88 -5.35
N GLU A 180 -12.36 -25.08 -5.11
CA GLU A 180 -13.76 -25.29 -4.74
C GLU A 180 -14.21 -24.45 -3.54
N MET A 181 -13.34 -24.31 -2.53
CA MET A 181 -13.59 -23.52 -1.33
C MET A 181 -13.34 -22.03 -1.58
N SER A 182 -12.22 -21.71 -2.22
CA SER A 182 -11.78 -20.33 -2.43
C SER A 182 -12.64 -19.54 -3.44
N CYS A 183 -13.30 -20.22 -4.37
CA CYS A 183 -14.15 -19.63 -5.40
C CYS A 183 -15.61 -19.47 -4.95
N SER A 184 -15.87 -19.41 -3.64
CA SER A 184 -17.17 -19.10 -3.02
C SER A 184 -17.23 -17.64 -2.55
N THR A 185 -18.42 -17.16 -2.14
CA THR A 185 -18.58 -15.82 -1.55
C THR A 185 -17.81 -15.70 -0.23
N GLU A 186 -17.84 -16.74 0.61
CA GLU A 186 -17.05 -16.80 1.85
C GLU A 186 -15.54 -16.86 1.55
N GLY A 187 -15.15 -17.51 0.45
CA GLY A 187 -13.77 -17.53 -0.04
C GLY A 187 -13.29 -16.15 -0.46
N LEU A 188 -14.16 -15.38 -1.13
CA LEU A 188 -13.92 -13.98 -1.46
C LEU A 188 -13.75 -13.12 -0.21
N GLU A 189 -14.61 -13.27 0.79
CA GLU A 189 -14.51 -12.56 2.07
C GLU A 189 -13.17 -12.85 2.78
N CYS A 190 -12.74 -14.12 2.78
CA CYS A 190 -11.45 -14.52 3.32
C CYS A 190 -10.27 -13.91 2.54
N LEU A 191 -10.35 -13.84 1.21
CA LEU A 191 -9.32 -13.20 0.38
C LEU A 191 -9.22 -11.69 0.65
N LEU A 192 -10.35 -11.02 0.83
CA LEU A 192 -10.38 -9.59 1.19
C LEU A 192 -9.75 -9.35 2.56
N LEU A 193 -10.11 -10.16 3.57
CA LEU A 193 -9.48 -10.13 4.90
C LEU A 193 -7.97 -10.30 4.80
N LEU A 194 -7.51 -11.33 4.09
CA LEU A 194 -6.10 -11.62 3.96
C LEU A 194 -5.34 -10.51 3.22
N GLY A 195 -5.97 -9.89 2.21
CA GLY A 195 -5.44 -8.71 1.54
C GLY A 195 -5.25 -7.52 2.49
N MET A 196 -6.24 -7.24 3.35
CA MET A 196 -6.14 -6.18 4.37
C MET A 196 -5.07 -6.47 5.41
N ILE A 197 -4.96 -7.72 5.85
CA ILE A 197 -3.92 -8.17 6.80
C ILE A 197 -2.53 -7.93 6.22
N HIS A 198 -2.31 -8.30 4.95
CA HIS A 198 -1.03 -8.06 4.28
C HIS A 198 -0.75 -6.57 4.04
N ILE A 199 -1.78 -5.73 3.80
CA ILE A 199 -1.59 -4.27 3.80
C ILE A 199 -1.08 -3.80 5.16
N ASN A 200 -1.66 -4.26 6.27
CA ASN A 200 -1.23 -3.85 7.61
C ASN A 200 0.20 -4.30 7.93
N GLU A 201 0.59 -5.49 7.46
CA GLU A 201 1.98 -5.99 7.54
C GLU A 201 2.95 -5.19 6.66
N GLY A 202 2.45 -4.37 5.74
CA GLY A 202 3.26 -3.67 4.74
C GLY A 202 3.67 -4.54 3.55
N ASP A 203 3.18 -5.78 3.45
CA ASP A 203 3.43 -6.66 2.29
C ASP A 203 2.42 -6.39 1.17
N LEU A 204 2.64 -5.28 0.46
CA LEU A 204 1.77 -4.87 -0.64
C LEU A 204 1.75 -5.88 -1.80
N LYS A 205 2.81 -6.66 -2.01
CA LYS A 205 2.87 -7.68 -3.07
C LYS A 205 1.94 -8.84 -2.75
N GLN A 206 1.97 -9.35 -1.51
CA GLN A 206 1.02 -10.37 -1.06
C GLN A 206 -0.41 -9.84 -1.06
N ALA A 207 -0.62 -8.62 -0.55
CA ALA A 207 -1.93 -7.98 -0.58
C ALA A 207 -2.49 -7.90 -2.00
N TRP A 208 -1.69 -7.42 -2.95
CA TRP A 208 -2.05 -7.34 -4.37
C TRP A 208 -2.48 -8.70 -4.93
N MET A 209 -1.73 -9.77 -4.65
CA MET A 209 -2.10 -11.12 -5.12
C MET A 209 -3.45 -11.58 -4.55
N LYS A 210 -3.76 -11.26 -3.29
CA LYS A 210 -5.06 -11.61 -2.69
C LYS A 210 -6.20 -10.80 -3.31
N PHE A 211 -6.03 -9.50 -3.49
CA PHE A 211 -7.04 -8.65 -4.12
C PHE A 211 -7.26 -8.99 -5.60
N ARG A 212 -6.21 -9.35 -6.34
CA ARG A 212 -6.32 -9.80 -7.73
C ARG A 212 -7.13 -11.10 -7.82
N ARG A 213 -6.83 -12.07 -6.95
CA ARG A 213 -7.61 -13.31 -6.86
C ARG A 213 -9.05 -13.05 -6.40
N ALA A 214 -9.27 -12.13 -5.46
CA ALA A 214 -10.60 -11.71 -5.03
C ALA A 214 -11.41 -11.15 -6.20
N LEU A 215 -10.83 -10.29 -7.03
CA LEU A 215 -11.48 -9.78 -8.25
C LEU A 215 -11.92 -10.90 -9.20
N ASP A 216 -11.07 -11.90 -9.41
CA ASP A 216 -11.38 -13.01 -10.32
C ASP A 216 -12.48 -13.92 -9.75
N VAL A 217 -12.45 -14.21 -8.46
CA VAL A 217 -13.54 -14.93 -7.79
C VAL A 217 -14.85 -14.14 -7.86
N ALA A 218 -14.83 -12.84 -7.57
CA ALA A 218 -16.00 -11.98 -7.66
C ALA A 218 -16.57 -11.93 -9.10
N ARG A 219 -15.72 -12.04 -10.13
CA ARG A 219 -16.16 -12.15 -11.52
C ARG A 219 -16.86 -13.46 -11.81
N LEU A 220 -16.31 -14.58 -11.35
CA LEU A 220 -16.92 -15.91 -11.47
C LEU A 220 -18.30 -15.94 -10.78
N GLN A 221 -18.45 -15.24 -9.66
CA GLN A 221 -19.71 -15.07 -8.95
C GLN A 221 -20.66 -14.04 -9.59
N GLY A 222 -20.25 -13.36 -10.66
CA GLY A 222 -21.07 -12.39 -11.39
C GLY A 222 -21.17 -11.00 -10.74
N PHE A 223 -20.40 -10.70 -9.69
CA PHE A 223 -20.52 -9.45 -8.94
C PHE A 223 -20.07 -8.23 -9.75
N HIS A 224 -19.22 -8.42 -10.77
CA HIS A 224 -18.86 -7.37 -11.73
C HIS A 224 -20.06 -6.78 -12.48
N LYS A 225 -21.21 -7.47 -12.54
CA LYS A 225 -22.47 -6.95 -13.12
C LYS A 225 -23.21 -5.98 -12.20
N SER A 226 -22.60 -5.58 -11.07
CA SER A 226 -23.14 -4.61 -10.12
C SER A 226 -23.49 -3.25 -10.73
N TYR A 227 -23.00 -2.93 -11.93
CA TYR A 227 -23.35 -1.71 -12.65
C TYR A 227 -24.71 -1.77 -13.36
N GLU A 228 -25.26 -2.97 -13.59
CA GLU A 228 -26.56 -3.13 -14.25
C GLU A 228 -27.66 -2.44 -13.43
N PRO A 229 -28.54 -1.62 -14.03
CA PRO A 229 -29.53 -0.86 -13.26
C PRO A 229 -30.40 -1.71 -12.33
N SER A 230 -30.82 -2.90 -12.79
CA SER A 230 -31.61 -3.86 -12.01
C SER A 230 -30.89 -4.37 -10.75
N VAL A 231 -29.56 -4.47 -10.80
CA VAL A 231 -28.73 -4.92 -9.68
C VAL A 231 -28.34 -3.74 -8.79
N ARG A 232 -27.90 -2.63 -9.39
CA ARG A 232 -27.44 -1.41 -8.72
C ARG A 232 -28.53 -0.78 -7.84
N GLN A 233 -29.74 -0.67 -8.36
CA GLN A 233 -30.88 -0.04 -7.68
C GLN A 233 -31.67 -1.03 -6.81
N SER A 234 -31.22 -2.28 -6.73
CA SER A 234 -31.94 -3.31 -5.97
C SER A 234 -31.92 -3.02 -4.47
N GLN A 235 -33.12 -3.13 -3.88
CA GLN A 235 -33.35 -3.10 -2.42
C GLN A 235 -33.00 -4.43 -1.72
N SER A 236 -32.46 -5.42 -2.45
CA SER A 236 -32.05 -6.70 -1.87
C SER A 236 -30.79 -6.53 -1.01
N PRO A 237 -30.81 -6.91 0.29
CA PRO A 237 -29.61 -6.89 1.15
C PRO A 237 -28.48 -7.79 0.63
N GLU A 238 -28.82 -8.90 -0.02
CA GLU A 238 -27.84 -9.82 -0.62
C GLU A 238 -27.11 -9.17 -1.80
N LEU A 239 -27.85 -8.53 -2.70
CA LEU A 239 -27.23 -7.81 -3.82
C LEU A 239 -26.41 -6.62 -3.32
N ALA A 240 -26.87 -5.91 -2.28
CA ALA A 240 -26.10 -4.86 -1.63
C ALA A 240 -24.76 -5.38 -1.08
N PHE A 241 -24.77 -6.57 -0.47
CA PHE A 241 -23.57 -7.23 0.01
C PHE A 241 -22.61 -7.56 -1.14
N HIS A 242 -23.11 -8.13 -2.25
CA HIS A 242 -22.29 -8.41 -3.44
C HIS A 242 -21.67 -7.15 -4.05
N ARG A 243 -22.42 -6.04 -4.14
CA ARG A 243 -21.91 -4.74 -4.61
C ARG A 243 -20.77 -4.24 -3.73
N ARG A 244 -20.84 -4.44 -2.42
CA ARG A 244 -19.80 -4.05 -1.46
C ARG A 244 -18.55 -4.90 -1.57
N LEU A 245 -18.69 -6.23 -1.70
CA LEU A 245 -17.53 -7.12 -1.90
C LEU A 245 -16.81 -6.80 -3.21
N TRP A 246 -17.58 -6.48 -4.26
CA TRP A 246 -17.02 -6.00 -5.53
C TRP A 246 -16.25 -4.69 -5.36
N LEU A 247 -16.85 -3.68 -4.73
CA LEU A 247 -16.18 -2.40 -4.44
C LEU A 247 -14.88 -2.62 -3.65
N SER A 248 -14.93 -3.42 -2.59
CA SER A 248 -13.76 -3.71 -1.73
C SER A 248 -12.63 -4.38 -2.51
N SER A 249 -12.96 -5.33 -3.39
CA SER A 249 -12.00 -6.01 -4.27
C SER A 249 -11.31 -5.03 -5.23
N VAL A 250 -12.10 -4.14 -5.84
CA VAL A 250 -11.61 -3.14 -6.79
C VAL A 250 -10.74 -2.10 -6.09
N MET A 251 -11.12 -1.64 -4.90
CA MET A 251 -10.33 -0.67 -4.13
C MET A 251 -8.97 -1.25 -3.74
N GLY A 252 -8.94 -2.44 -3.14
CA GLY A 252 -7.70 -3.07 -2.70
C GLY A 252 -6.75 -3.33 -3.87
N ASP A 253 -7.29 -3.82 -4.99
CA ASP A 253 -6.50 -4.04 -6.20
C ASP A 253 -5.99 -2.72 -6.81
N SER A 254 -6.84 -1.70 -6.90
CA SER A 254 -6.48 -0.39 -7.48
C SER A 254 -5.41 0.31 -6.64
N PHE A 255 -5.55 0.28 -5.31
CA PHE A 255 -4.57 0.82 -4.38
C PHE A 255 -3.23 0.11 -4.53
N CYS A 256 -3.20 -1.22 -4.44
CA CYS A 256 -1.94 -1.97 -4.52
C CYS A 256 -1.30 -1.85 -5.91
N SER A 257 -2.08 -1.94 -6.98
CA SER A 257 -1.58 -1.85 -8.35
C SER A 257 -0.91 -0.51 -8.62
N LEU A 258 -1.54 0.59 -8.19
CA LEU A 258 -0.97 1.93 -8.37
C LEU A 258 0.37 2.09 -7.64
N ILE A 259 0.44 1.67 -6.37
CA ILE A 259 1.67 1.78 -5.57
C ILE A 259 2.79 0.89 -6.15
N LEU A 260 2.45 -0.32 -6.60
CA LEU A 260 3.41 -1.28 -7.16
C LEU A 260 3.78 -1.00 -8.63
N GLY A 261 3.07 -0.13 -9.34
CA GLY A 261 3.29 0.13 -10.76
C GLY A 261 2.67 -0.89 -11.71
N PHE A 262 1.64 -1.60 -11.26
CA PHE A 262 0.92 -2.58 -12.07
C PHE A 262 -0.34 -1.99 -12.68
N GLU A 263 -0.85 -2.66 -13.72
CA GLU A 263 -2.18 -2.38 -14.26
C GLU A 263 -3.26 -2.78 -13.25
N THR A 264 -4.32 -1.99 -13.17
CA THR A 264 -5.50 -2.37 -12.38
C THR A 264 -6.19 -3.56 -13.03
N GLY A 265 -6.75 -4.45 -12.22
CA GLY A 265 -7.41 -5.66 -12.68
C GLY A 265 -8.70 -5.37 -13.42
N ALA A 266 -9.33 -4.23 -13.18
CA ALA A 266 -10.54 -3.79 -13.86
C ALA A 266 -10.37 -2.38 -14.45
N THR A 267 -10.70 -2.22 -15.73
CA THR A 267 -10.62 -0.93 -16.44
C THR A 267 -11.84 -0.05 -16.20
N GLN A 268 -13.04 -0.64 -16.20
CA GLN A 268 -14.31 0.05 -15.90
C GLN A 268 -15.15 -0.78 -14.92
N PRO A 269 -14.70 -0.92 -13.66
CA PRO A 269 -15.31 -1.84 -12.70
C PRO A 269 -16.78 -1.52 -12.36
N PHE A 270 -17.23 -0.28 -12.57
CA PHE A 270 -18.56 0.17 -12.16
C PHE A 270 -19.44 0.63 -13.33
N GLY A 271 -19.09 0.19 -14.55
CA GLY A 271 -19.80 0.56 -15.77
C GLY A 271 -19.46 1.97 -16.28
N PRO A 272 -20.15 2.43 -17.34
CA PRO A 272 -19.89 3.73 -17.98
C PRO A 272 -20.50 4.92 -17.23
N ASP A 273 -21.47 4.68 -16.34
CA ASP A 273 -22.14 5.73 -15.58
C ASP A 273 -21.25 6.23 -14.42
N TYR A 274 -21.17 7.55 -14.24
CA TYR A 274 -20.47 8.18 -13.11
C TYR A 274 -21.37 8.46 -11.89
N SER A 275 -22.67 8.18 -12.04
CA SER A 275 -23.68 8.29 -10.98
C SER A 275 -24.22 6.90 -10.68
N TRP A 276 -24.18 6.51 -9.40
CA TRP A 276 -24.73 5.24 -8.94
C TRP A 276 -25.80 5.52 -7.89
N ASP A 277 -27.04 5.20 -8.25
CA ASP A 277 -28.18 5.18 -7.35
C ASP A 277 -28.23 3.81 -6.67
N ASP A 278 -27.43 3.65 -5.61
CA ASP A 278 -27.34 2.44 -4.79
C ASP A 278 -27.99 2.72 -3.43
N PRO A 279 -29.14 2.10 -3.11
CA PRO A 279 -29.89 2.36 -1.88
C PRO A 279 -29.14 2.08 -0.58
N PHE A 280 -28.04 1.31 -0.65
CA PHE A 280 -27.24 0.91 0.51
C PHE A 280 -25.86 1.57 0.55
N ALA A 281 -25.50 2.35 -0.47
CA ALA A 281 -24.26 3.08 -0.51
C ALA A 281 -24.46 4.51 0.00
N ASP A 282 -23.61 4.95 0.92
CA ASP A 282 -23.53 6.36 1.25
C ASP A 282 -22.75 7.15 0.19
N GLU A 283 -22.71 8.48 0.36
CA GLU A 283 -21.98 9.35 -0.56
C GLU A 283 -20.48 9.00 -0.62
N ASN A 284 -19.90 8.49 0.47
CA ASN A 284 -18.49 8.11 0.54
C ASN A 284 -18.20 6.88 -0.33
N ALA A 285 -19.06 5.86 -0.31
CA ALA A 285 -18.92 4.70 -1.18
C ALA A 285 -19.00 5.08 -2.67
N ASN A 286 -19.86 6.05 -3.03
CA ASN A 286 -19.90 6.61 -4.38
C ASN A 286 -18.63 7.38 -4.72
N PHE A 287 -18.08 8.14 -3.77
CA PHE A 287 -16.79 8.82 -3.93
C PHE A 287 -15.65 7.82 -4.16
N GLN A 288 -15.61 6.70 -3.43
CA GLN A 288 -14.60 5.66 -3.58
C GLN A 288 -14.67 4.91 -4.91
N ARG A 289 -15.87 4.68 -5.46
CA ARG A 289 -16.02 4.15 -6.83
C ARG A 289 -15.32 5.06 -7.85
N ARG A 290 -15.44 6.38 -7.68
CA ARG A 290 -14.76 7.36 -8.54
C ARG A 290 -13.26 7.43 -8.29
N LEU A 291 -12.80 7.29 -7.04
CA LEU A 291 -11.37 7.16 -6.72
C LEU A 291 -10.75 5.98 -7.49
N CYS A 292 -11.42 4.83 -7.54
CA CYS A 292 -10.94 3.67 -8.31
C CYS A 292 -10.77 3.98 -9.80
N ILE A 293 -11.71 4.74 -10.40
CA ILE A 293 -11.64 5.13 -11.81
C ILE A 293 -10.42 6.03 -12.07
N VAL A 294 -10.20 7.04 -11.22
CA VAL A 294 -9.03 7.93 -11.33
C VAL A 294 -7.73 7.15 -11.08
N SER A 295 -7.72 6.24 -10.10
CA SER A 295 -6.58 5.36 -9.81
C SER A 295 -6.23 4.47 -11.01
N ALA A 296 -7.21 3.93 -11.72
CA ALA A 296 -7.00 3.14 -12.93
C ALA A 296 -6.42 3.96 -14.08
N GLN A 297 -6.94 5.18 -14.33
CA GLN A 297 -6.39 6.10 -15.32
C GLN A 297 -4.92 6.46 -15.01
N LEU A 298 -4.65 6.75 -13.74
CA LEU A 298 -3.31 7.09 -13.26
C LEU A 298 -2.33 5.91 -13.40
N SER A 299 -2.77 4.70 -13.05
CA SER A 299 -1.99 3.48 -13.21
C SER A 299 -1.66 3.22 -14.69
N GLN A 300 -2.66 3.38 -15.57
CA GLN A 300 -2.48 3.23 -17.02
C GLN A 300 -1.46 4.23 -17.56
N ARG A 301 -1.57 5.52 -17.20
CA ARG A 301 -0.59 6.56 -17.59
C ARG A 301 0.83 6.18 -17.15
N ASN A 302 0.98 5.70 -15.92
CA ASN A 302 2.28 5.32 -15.37
C ASN A 302 2.87 4.13 -16.12
N LEU A 303 2.05 3.12 -16.43
CA LEU A 303 2.45 1.93 -17.19
C LEU A 303 2.98 2.29 -18.59
N VAL A 304 2.33 3.21 -19.28
CA VAL A 304 2.77 3.64 -20.62
C VAL A 304 3.91 4.66 -20.59
N GLY A 305 4.33 5.13 -19.41
CA GLY A 305 5.45 6.05 -19.26
C GLY A 305 5.13 7.50 -19.65
N LEU A 306 3.91 7.96 -19.43
CA LEU A 306 3.46 9.32 -19.79
C LEU A 306 3.36 10.26 -18.57
N GLN A 307 4.14 10.01 -17.51
CA GLN A 307 4.07 10.79 -16.27
C GLN A 307 4.45 12.27 -16.46
N ASN A 308 5.32 12.57 -17.43
CA ASN A 308 5.74 13.94 -17.77
C ASN A 308 4.84 14.61 -18.82
N SER A 309 3.82 13.91 -19.34
CA SER A 309 2.95 14.47 -20.38
C SER A 309 1.99 15.49 -19.77
N ILE A 310 2.05 16.74 -20.26
CA ILE A 310 1.14 17.80 -19.85
C ILE A 310 -0.31 17.46 -20.21
N ASP A 311 -0.56 16.87 -21.39
CA ASP A 311 -1.92 16.55 -21.82
C ASP A 311 -2.56 15.46 -20.93
N GLU A 312 -1.78 14.44 -20.56
CA GLU A 312 -2.22 13.42 -19.60
C GLU A 312 -2.43 14.01 -18.19
N ALA A 313 -1.56 14.92 -17.77
CA ALA A 313 -1.71 15.63 -16.50
C ALA A 313 -2.98 16.50 -16.49
N LYS A 314 -3.29 17.22 -17.57
CA LYS A 314 -4.55 17.97 -17.74
C LYS A 314 -5.76 17.05 -17.62
N SER A 315 -5.74 15.91 -18.32
CA SER A 315 -6.85 14.94 -18.31
C SER A 315 -7.11 14.39 -16.92
N ILE A 316 -6.07 13.87 -16.24
CA ILE A 316 -6.20 13.29 -14.90
C ILE A 316 -6.59 14.36 -13.87
N ASN A 317 -6.00 15.56 -13.91
CA ASN A 317 -6.38 16.62 -12.97
C ASN A 317 -7.82 17.11 -13.22
N THR A 318 -8.31 17.09 -14.46
CA THR A 318 -9.74 17.35 -14.73
C THR A 318 -10.64 16.30 -14.07
N ALA A 319 -10.24 15.03 -14.10
CA ALA A 319 -10.96 13.96 -13.42
C ALA A 319 -10.91 14.11 -11.88
N ILE A 320 -9.76 14.50 -11.32
CA ILE A 320 -9.60 14.82 -9.89
C ILE A 320 -10.48 16.02 -9.49
N ASP A 321 -10.52 17.08 -10.32
CA ASP A 321 -11.37 18.25 -10.07
C ASP A 321 -12.86 17.88 -10.12
N GLY A 322 -13.25 17.06 -11.10
CA GLY A 322 -14.60 16.51 -11.18
C GLY A 322 -14.97 15.70 -9.93
N LEU A 323 -14.02 14.93 -9.39
CA LEU A 323 -14.20 14.19 -8.15
C LEU A 323 -14.32 15.13 -6.94
N GLN A 324 -13.48 16.15 -6.84
CA GLN A 324 -13.53 17.15 -5.77
C GLN A 324 -14.87 17.88 -5.73
N ASN A 325 -15.34 18.31 -6.90
CA ASN A 325 -16.61 19.01 -7.09
C ASN A 325 -17.84 18.11 -6.93
N SER A 326 -17.67 16.78 -6.88
CA SER A 326 -18.77 15.83 -6.66
C SER A 326 -19.24 15.77 -5.20
N MET A 327 -18.48 16.38 -4.28
CA MET A 327 -18.76 16.42 -2.85
C MET A 327 -18.91 17.87 -2.37
N PRO A 328 -19.81 18.15 -1.41
CA PRO A 328 -19.97 19.50 -0.87
C PRO A 328 -18.77 19.93 -0.01
N ASP A 329 -18.55 21.24 0.13
CA ASP A 329 -17.45 21.81 0.95
C ASP A 329 -17.48 21.34 2.43
N SER A 330 -18.67 21.04 2.96
CA SER A 330 -18.84 20.49 4.31
C SER A 330 -18.23 19.09 4.45
N TRP A 331 -18.21 18.31 3.36
CA TRP A 331 -17.66 16.97 3.36
C TRP A 331 -16.13 16.99 3.48
N TRP A 332 -15.47 17.99 2.88
CA TRP A 332 -14.02 18.17 2.91
C TRP A 332 -13.47 18.69 4.24
N GLN A 333 -14.35 19.09 5.18
CA GLN A 333 -13.94 19.48 6.52
C GLN A 333 -13.16 18.36 7.22
N ARG A 334 -12.37 18.73 8.23
CA ARG A 334 -11.61 17.74 9.01
C ARG A 334 -12.59 16.75 9.67
N PRO A 335 -12.45 15.43 9.44
CA PRO A 335 -13.28 14.44 10.13
C PRO A 335 -13.16 14.52 11.66
N ASP A 336 -14.26 14.25 12.36
CA ASP A 336 -14.30 14.25 13.83
C ASP A 336 -14.00 12.85 14.35
N LEU A 337 -12.74 12.63 14.73
CA LEU A 337 -12.19 11.30 15.07
C LEU A 337 -12.33 11.01 16.57
N ARG A 338 -13.56 10.85 17.05
CA ARG A 338 -13.82 10.52 18.46
C ARG A 338 -13.47 9.06 18.76
N GLU A 339 -13.23 8.78 20.04
CA GLU A 339 -12.95 7.42 20.55
C GLU A 339 -14.20 6.52 20.68
N GLU A 340 -15.39 7.05 20.38
CA GLU A 340 -16.65 6.32 20.51
C GLU A 340 -16.79 5.22 19.43
N GLN A 341 -17.28 4.04 19.84
CA GLN A 341 -17.63 2.95 18.93
C GLN A 341 -19.05 3.14 18.38
N SER A 342 -19.23 4.08 17.45
CA SER A 342 -20.51 4.35 16.79
C SER A 342 -20.42 4.33 15.27
N LEU A 343 -21.54 4.06 14.59
CA LEU A 343 -21.61 4.08 13.12
C LEU A 343 -21.10 5.40 12.55
N ASN A 344 -21.47 6.53 13.17
CA ASN A 344 -21.02 7.85 12.75
C ASN A 344 -19.50 7.97 12.85
N CYS A 345 -18.88 7.53 13.94
CA CYS A 345 -17.41 7.58 14.07
C CYS A 345 -16.72 6.70 13.02
N ALA A 346 -17.25 5.51 12.74
CA ALA A 346 -16.70 4.65 11.69
C ALA A 346 -16.77 5.30 10.29
N GLN A 347 -17.88 5.97 9.98
CA GLN A 347 -18.02 6.74 8.73
C GLN A 347 -17.04 7.92 8.65
N GLU A 348 -16.76 8.57 9.77
CA GLU A 348 -15.75 9.64 9.85
C GLU A 348 -14.32 9.11 9.59
N TYR A 349 -13.98 7.91 10.09
CA TYR A 349 -12.72 7.24 9.74
C TYR A 349 -12.65 6.84 8.27
N ASP A 350 -13.70 6.23 7.74
CA ASP A 350 -13.75 5.84 6.32
C ASP A 350 -13.66 7.08 5.40
N ARG A 351 -14.31 8.18 5.78
CA ARG A 351 -14.17 9.49 5.11
C ARG A 351 -12.73 10.01 5.16
N LEU A 352 -12.05 9.88 6.31
CA LEU A 352 -10.63 10.25 6.41
C LEU A 352 -9.76 9.43 5.44
N LEU A 353 -9.97 8.11 5.35
CA LEU A 353 -9.21 7.26 4.43
C LEU A 353 -9.48 7.63 2.97
N SER A 354 -10.73 7.94 2.61
CA SER A 354 -11.07 8.50 1.31
C SER A 354 -10.36 9.83 1.03
N HIS A 355 -10.27 10.75 2.01
CA HIS A 355 -9.50 11.98 1.87
C HIS A 355 -8.02 11.70 1.62
N LEU A 356 -7.40 10.81 2.42
CA LEU A 356 -5.99 10.48 2.28
C LEU A 356 -5.69 9.84 0.92
N TRP A 357 -6.56 8.94 0.44
CA TRP A 357 -6.40 8.34 -0.87
C TRP A 357 -6.59 9.36 -2.00
N PHE A 358 -7.58 10.26 -1.90
CA PHE A 358 -7.77 11.36 -2.85
C PHE A 358 -6.50 12.21 -2.99
N PHE A 359 -5.95 12.72 -1.88
CA PHE A 359 -4.75 13.54 -1.93
C PHE A 359 -3.52 12.73 -2.37
N GLN A 360 -3.46 11.43 -2.06
CA GLN A 360 -2.41 10.56 -2.58
C GLN A 360 -2.47 10.44 -4.11
N LEU A 361 -3.66 10.27 -4.71
CA LEU A 361 -3.82 10.29 -6.17
C LEU A 361 -3.36 11.63 -6.76
N GLN A 362 -3.68 12.75 -6.11
CA GLN A 362 -3.25 14.08 -6.56
C GLN A 362 -1.73 14.27 -6.47
N ILE A 363 -1.08 13.77 -5.41
CA ILE A 363 0.38 13.77 -5.30
C ILE A 363 0.98 12.95 -6.45
N LEU A 364 0.53 11.71 -6.62
CA LEU A 364 1.06 10.77 -7.62
C LEU A 364 0.79 11.22 -9.07
N ALA A 365 -0.32 11.91 -9.31
CA ALA A 365 -0.63 12.51 -10.60
C ALA A 365 0.38 13.60 -10.98
N ASN A 366 0.90 14.33 -9.99
CA ASN A 366 1.64 15.57 -10.24
C ASN A 366 3.13 15.52 -9.84
N THR A 367 3.58 14.47 -9.16
CA THR A 367 4.96 14.34 -8.62
C THR A 367 6.03 14.51 -9.71
N ALA A 368 5.79 14.01 -10.92
CA ALA A 368 6.73 14.13 -12.04
C ALA A 368 7.05 15.58 -12.42
N PHE A 369 6.09 16.48 -12.22
CA PHE A 369 6.24 17.91 -12.52
C PHE A 369 7.04 18.66 -11.47
N LEU A 370 7.28 18.11 -10.28
CA LEU A 370 8.14 18.72 -9.25
C LEU A 370 9.45 19.18 -9.85
N PHE A 371 10.05 18.38 -10.75
CA PHE A 371 11.33 18.67 -11.37
C PHE A 371 11.26 19.40 -12.71
N SER A 372 10.06 19.60 -13.27
CA SER A 372 9.92 20.29 -14.56
C SER A 372 10.31 21.77 -14.44
N PRO A 373 11.13 22.31 -15.37
CA PRO A 373 11.46 23.74 -15.41
C PRO A 373 10.39 24.57 -16.14
N GLU A 374 9.41 23.94 -16.77
CA GLU A 374 8.42 24.61 -17.61
C GLU A 374 7.41 25.40 -16.76
N ALA A 375 7.04 26.59 -17.22
CA ALA A 375 6.05 27.43 -16.54
C ALA A 375 4.66 26.75 -16.48
N GLU A 376 4.28 26.03 -17.54
CA GLU A 376 3.01 25.27 -17.59
C GLU A 376 2.94 24.16 -16.53
N ALA A 377 4.10 23.71 -16.02
CA ALA A 377 4.19 22.70 -14.98
C ALA A 377 4.03 23.26 -13.56
N GLU A 378 4.07 24.58 -13.38
CA GLU A 378 3.96 25.24 -12.06
C GLU A 378 2.68 24.88 -11.33
N GLN A 379 1.52 24.96 -12.02
CA GLN A 379 0.23 24.59 -11.43
C GLN A 379 0.19 23.14 -10.91
N TYR A 380 0.87 22.20 -11.58
CA TYR A 380 0.92 20.79 -11.16
C TYR A 380 1.83 20.62 -9.95
N ARG A 381 2.95 21.37 -9.90
CA ARG A 381 3.81 21.41 -8.72
C ARG A 381 3.03 21.90 -7.51
N ASP A 382 2.32 23.01 -7.63
CA ASP A 382 1.56 23.58 -6.52
C ASP A 382 0.49 22.61 -6.02
N ARG A 383 -0.25 21.97 -6.93
CA ARG A 383 -1.21 20.90 -6.61
C ARG A 383 -0.57 19.73 -5.87
N CYS A 384 0.63 19.31 -6.27
CA CYS A 384 1.36 18.24 -5.59
C CYS A 384 1.72 18.63 -4.15
N LEU A 385 2.21 19.85 -3.94
CA LEU A 385 2.67 20.32 -2.64
C LEU A 385 1.51 20.61 -1.69
N GLU A 386 0.42 21.20 -2.18
CA GLU A 386 -0.79 21.43 -1.40
C GLU A 386 -1.40 20.11 -0.92
N ALA A 387 -1.52 19.12 -1.82
CA ALA A 387 -2.00 17.78 -1.48
C ALA A 387 -1.09 17.07 -0.47
N ALA A 388 0.24 17.23 -0.62
CA ALA A 388 1.21 16.69 0.34
C ALA A 388 1.02 17.31 1.73
N LYS A 389 1.01 18.64 1.86
CA LYS A 389 0.80 19.32 3.15
C LYS A 389 -0.53 18.93 3.78
N THR A 390 -1.60 18.88 3.00
CA THR A 390 -2.93 18.50 3.47
C THR A 390 -2.96 17.07 4.00
N THR A 391 -2.33 16.13 3.29
CA THR A 391 -2.15 14.74 3.75
C THR A 391 -1.43 14.69 5.10
N LEU A 392 -0.32 15.42 5.26
CA LEU A 392 0.47 15.42 6.50
C LEU A 392 -0.31 16.02 7.67
N TYR A 393 -1.03 17.13 7.49
CA TYR A 393 -1.87 17.70 8.54
C TYR A 393 -3.01 16.76 8.95
N ARG A 394 -3.62 16.04 8.00
CA ARG A 394 -4.66 15.04 8.31
C ARG A 394 -4.08 13.84 9.05
N TYR A 395 -2.90 13.38 8.67
CA TYR A 395 -2.18 12.32 9.39
C TYR A 395 -1.85 12.73 10.83
N LEU A 396 -1.32 13.95 11.05
CA LEU A 396 -1.08 14.45 12.41
C LEU A 396 -2.39 14.55 13.21
N GLY A 397 -3.47 15.01 12.59
CA GLY A 397 -4.79 15.04 13.20
C GLY A 397 -5.25 13.65 13.68
N LEU A 398 -5.05 12.62 12.86
CA LEU A 398 -5.32 11.23 13.23
C LEU A 398 -4.48 10.79 14.44
N ARG A 399 -3.19 11.13 14.47
CA ARG A 399 -2.29 10.72 15.57
C ARG A 399 -2.54 11.49 16.87
N LEU A 400 -3.04 12.73 16.79
CA LEU A 400 -3.34 13.56 17.95
C LEU A 400 -4.70 13.30 18.59
N ALA A 401 -5.65 12.71 17.86
CA ALA A 401 -7.04 12.57 18.31
C ALA A 401 -7.25 11.54 19.45
N GLY A 402 -6.21 11.14 20.19
CA GLY A 402 -6.26 10.10 21.23
C GLY A 402 -6.50 8.69 20.67
N THR A 403 -6.95 8.62 19.42
CA THR A 403 -7.27 7.45 18.61
C THR A 403 -6.01 6.82 18.01
N THR A 404 -5.00 6.66 18.86
CA THR A 404 -3.91 5.70 18.73
C THR A 404 -4.41 4.27 18.43
N ARG A 405 -5.71 4.00 18.59
CA ARG A 405 -6.34 2.71 18.35
C ARG A 405 -6.45 2.35 16.87
N LEU A 406 -6.59 3.32 15.94
CA LEU A 406 -6.76 3.00 14.52
C LEU A 406 -5.41 2.81 13.83
N HIS A 407 -4.88 1.60 13.92
CA HIS A 407 -3.71 1.20 13.13
C HIS A 407 -4.13 1.00 11.67
N CYS A 408 -3.82 2.00 10.85
CA CYS A 408 -4.10 1.96 9.42
C CYS A 408 -2.81 2.23 8.63
N ARG A 409 -2.24 1.16 8.07
CA ARG A 409 -1.02 1.27 7.25
C ARG A 409 -1.23 2.16 6.02
N ALA A 410 -2.44 2.20 5.46
CA ALA A 410 -2.74 3.08 4.32
C ALA A 410 -2.50 4.57 4.64
N ALA A 411 -2.83 5.01 5.86
CA ALA A 411 -2.60 6.39 6.28
C ALA A 411 -1.10 6.70 6.43
N GLU A 412 -0.30 5.73 6.88
CA GLU A 412 1.16 5.88 6.98
C GLU A 412 1.83 5.86 5.62
N ILE A 413 1.38 5.00 4.69
CA ILE A 413 1.84 5.02 3.30
C ILE A 413 1.54 6.40 2.68
N ALA A 414 0.33 6.94 2.90
CA ALA A 414 -0.02 8.28 2.41
C ALA A 414 0.90 9.36 3.01
N ALA A 415 1.16 9.32 4.32
CA ALA A 415 2.06 10.26 4.99
C ALA A 415 3.51 10.14 4.50
N PHE A 416 4.00 8.92 4.25
CA PHE A 416 5.32 8.68 3.69
C PHE A 416 5.44 9.27 2.28
N VAL A 417 4.47 8.99 1.40
CA VAL A 417 4.43 9.52 0.02
C VAL A 417 4.37 11.05 0.00
N ALA A 418 3.54 11.66 0.86
CA ALA A 418 3.47 13.11 0.99
C ALA A 418 4.78 13.72 1.51
N SER A 419 5.43 13.08 2.49
CA SER A 419 6.71 13.53 3.02
C SER A 419 7.81 13.51 1.96
N LEU A 420 7.85 12.45 1.13
CA LEU A 420 8.78 12.36 0.01
C LEU A 420 8.53 13.47 -1.02
N ALA A 421 7.29 13.75 -1.39
CA ALA A 421 6.97 14.83 -2.32
C ALA A 421 7.45 16.21 -1.80
N LEU A 422 7.30 16.49 -0.50
CA LEU A 422 7.84 17.71 0.11
C LEU A 422 9.36 17.73 0.10
N ILE A 423 10.03 16.66 0.54
CA ILE A 423 11.50 16.57 0.55
C ILE A 423 12.07 16.78 -0.87
N LEU A 424 11.44 16.17 -1.88
CA LEU A 424 11.81 16.34 -3.29
C LEU A 424 11.68 17.81 -3.73
N SER A 425 10.64 18.51 -3.29
CA SER A 425 10.47 19.94 -3.58
C SER A 425 11.54 20.81 -2.91
N LEU A 426 11.85 20.54 -1.64
CA LEU A 426 12.91 21.25 -0.90
C LEU A 426 14.26 21.15 -1.63
N SER A 427 14.53 20.01 -2.29
CA SER A 427 15.80 19.78 -3.01
C SER A 427 16.00 20.68 -4.22
N ARG A 428 14.95 21.34 -4.73
CA ARG A 428 15.01 22.31 -5.82
C ARG A 428 15.20 23.75 -5.33
N SER A 429 14.60 24.07 -4.20
CA SER A 429 14.56 25.44 -3.65
C SER A 429 15.89 25.91 -3.06
N THR A 430 16.90 25.04 -2.99
CA THR A 430 18.28 25.38 -2.63
C THR A 430 19.03 26.16 -3.72
N SER A 431 18.34 26.57 -4.80
CA SER A 431 18.85 27.53 -5.79
C SER A 431 18.68 28.99 -5.30
N PRO A 432 19.70 29.86 -5.40
CA PRO A 432 19.87 31.05 -4.54
C PRO A 432 19.06 32.30 -4.95
N GLN A 433 17.80 32.16 -5.31
CA GLN A 433 16.95 33.30 -5.69
C GLN A 433 15.56 33.14 -5.04
N MET A 434 15.24 34.01 -4.06
CA MET A 434 13.90 34.42 -3.55
C MET A 434 13.84 34.45 -2.01
N SER A 435 13.69 35.62 -1.41
CA SER A 435 13.66 35.83 0.05
C SER A 435 12.39 35.32 0.75
N ASP A 436 11.24 35.26 0.06
CA ASP A 436 9.98 34.73 0.62
C ASP A 436 9.94 33.19 0.69
N SER A 437 10.77 32.51 -0.11
CA SER A 437 10.91 31.05 -0.08
C SER A 437 11.41 30.54 1.26
N SER A 438 12.19 31.35 2.00
CA SER A 438 12.83 30.95 3.26
C SER A 438 11.84 30.62 4.39
N LYS A 439 10.74 31.38 4.51
CA LYS A 439 9.71 31.14 5.54
C LYS A 439 8.89 29.89 5.26
N ALA A 440 8.50 29.69 4.00
CA ALA A 440 7.77 28.49 3.56
C ALA A 440 8.65 27.24 3.71
N LEU A 441 9.93 27.32 3.33
CA LEU A 441 10.92 26.26 3.53
C LEU A 441 11.03 25.85 5.01
N ASN A 442 11.13 26.85 5.91
CA ASN A 442 11.20 26.59 7.35
C ASN A 442 9.93 25.93 7.89
N SER A 443 8.75 26.33 7.40
CA SER A 443 7.47 25.70 7.77
C SER A 443 7.38 24.25 7.29
N ASP A 444 7.84 23.96 6.07
CA ASP A 444 7.78 22.62 5.49
C ASP A 444 8.78 21.67 6.18
N VAL A 445 9.97 22.15 6.52
CA VAL A 445 10.94 21.40 7.35
C VAL A 445 10.37 21.12 8.73
N ALA A 446 9.74 22.10 9.39
CA ALA A 446 9.12 21.90 10.71
C ALA A 446 7.94 20.92 10.67
N LEU A 447 7.17 20.89 9.57
CA LEU A 447 6.12 19.89 9.37
C LEU A 447 6.71 18.48 9.18
N LEU A 448 7.78 18.35 8.38
CA LEU A 448 8.48 17.08 8.18
C LEU A 448 9.10 16.54 9.47
N ASP A 449 9.74 17.40 10.27
CA ASP A 449 10.31 17.01 11.57
C ASP A 449 9.19 16.48 12.51
N GLN A 450 8.02 17.13 12.57
CA GLN A 450 6.86 16.63 13.33
C GLN A 450 6.33 15.26 12.84
N ILE A 451 6.31 15.05 11.53
CA ILE A 451 5.86 13.78 10.94
C ILE A 451 6.85 12.66 11.25
N ILE A 452 8.14 12.92 11.14
CA ILE A 452 9.22 11.98 11.47
C ILE A 452 9.10 11.58 12.95
N ASP A 453 8.94 12.56 13.85
CA ASP A 453 8.78 12.31 15.29
C ASP A 453 7.52 11.47 15.56
N SER A 454 6.41 11.77 14.88
CA SER A 454 5.16 11.02 15.02
C SER A 454 5.29 9.56 14.53
N LEU A 455 5.94 9.33 13.38
CA LEU A 455 6.20 7.99 12.85
C LEU A 455 7.17 7.20 13.73
N ALA A 456 8.21 7.85 14.26
CA ALA A 456 9.16 7.23 15.18
C ALA A 456 8.49 6.86 16.50
N ALA A 457 7.67 7.75 17.08
CA ALA A 457 6.92 7.47 18.30
C ALA A 457 5.97 6.28 18.12
N LEU A 458 5.29 6.18 16.97
CA LEU A 458 4.46 5.03 16.63
C LEU A 458 5.29 3.75 16.49
N GLY A 459 6.39 3.82 15.73
CA GLY A 459 7.28 2.68 15.50
C GLY A 459 7.92 2.11 16.77
N LEU A 460 8.09 2.94 17.80
CA LEU A 460 8.58 2.54 19.12
C LEU A 460 7.47 2.06 20.07
N SER A 461 6.20 2.30 19.73
CA SER A 461 5.07 1.99 20.61
C SER A 461 4.67 0.52 20.59
N SER A 462 4.92 -0.19 19.48
CA SER A 462 4.67 -1.64 19.38
C SER A 462 5.64 -2.29 18.40
N GLY A 463 5.94 -3.58 18.62
CA GLY A 463 6.76 -4.36 17.70
C GLY A 463 6.17 -4.48 16.30
N HIS A 464 4.84 -4.36 16.15
CA HIS A 464 4.14 -4.47 14.87
C HIS A 464 4.36 -3.25 13.94
N GLU A 465 4.87 -2.13 14.46
CA GLU A 465 4.98 -0.87 13.72
C GLU A 465 6.33 -0.65 13.02
N HIS A 466 6.90 -1.74 12.49
CA HIS A 466 8.17 -1.73 11.78
C HIS A 466 8.21 -0.77 10.58
N PHE A 467 7.11 -0.68 9.81
CA PHE A 467 7.07 0.23 8.65
C PHE A 467 7.06 1.71 9.08
N ALA A 468 6.40 2.06 10.18
CA ALA A 468 6.41 3.44 10.69
C ALA A 468 7.83 3.83 11.13
N LEU A 469 8.51 2.96 11.87
CA LEU A 469 9.90 3.16 12.29
C LEU A 469 10.83 3.33 11.08
N LYS A 470 10.73 2.41 10.11
CA LYS A 470 11.55 2.45 8.90
C LYS A 470 11.28 3.69 8.05
N SER A 471 10.01 4.12 7.97
CA SER A 471 9.62 5.36 7.29
C SER A 471 10.30 6.58 7.95
N ALA A 472 10.28 6.67 9.29
CA ALA A 472 10.95 7.74 10.01
C ALA A 472 12.47 7.76 9.76
N GLU A 473 13.13 6.61 9.78
CA GLU A 473 14.58 6.48 9.50
C GLU A 473 14.96 7.00 8.10
N ILE A 474 14.20 6.59 7.09
CA ILE A 474 14.42 6.98 5.69
C ILE A 474 14.21 8.48 5.53
N LEU A 475 13.07 9.01 6.00
CA LEU A 475 12.75 10.43 5.90
C LEU A 475 13.78 11.30 6.63
N THR A 476 14.22 10.88 7.83
CA THR A 476 15.29 11.55 8.58
C THR A 476 16.58 11.60 7.78
N THR A 477 16.96 10.48 7.16
CA THR A 477 18.19 10.39 6.38
C THR A 477 18.15 11.31 5.16
N LEU A 478 17.02 11.34 4.44
CA LEU A 478 16.82 12.20 3.28
C LEU A 478 16.84 13.68 3.67
N LEU A 479 16.11 14.06 4.73
CA LEU A 479 16.05 15.44 5.19
C LEU A 479 17.40 15.94 5.72
N ARG A 480 18.16 15.10 6.42
CA ARG A 480 19.51 15.43 6.89
C ARG A 480 20.48 15.71 5.74
N LYS A 481 20.43 14.89 4.68
CA LYS A 481 21.30 15.08 3.50
C LYS A 481 20.99 16.39 2.77
N LEU A 482 19.71 16.77 2.72
CA LEU A 482 19.30 18.07 2.21
C LEU A 482 19.90 19.23 3.03
N LYS A 483 19.80 19.16 4.37
CA LYS A 483 20.39 20.17 5.29
C LYS A 483 21.93 20.25 5.19
N MET A 484 22.62 19.12 4.92
CA MET A 484 24.08 19.09 4.76
C MET A 484 24.56 19.65 3.41
N GLY A 485 23.79 19.45 2.33
CA GLY A 485 24.08 20.06 1.02
C GLY A 485 24.16 21.59 1.06
N ASP A 486 23.34 22.23 1.92
CA ASP A 486 23.39 23.68 2.16
C ASP A 486 24.69 24.14 2.84
N SER A 487 25.33 23.25 3.63
CA SER A 487 26.55 23.57 4.39
C SER A 487 27.81 23.51 3.51
N GLU A 488 27.88 22.57 2.57
CA GLU A 488 29.03 22.45 1.65
C GLU A 488 29.02 23.51 0.53
N VAL A 489 27.84 23.98 0.11
CA VAL A 489 27.70 25.05 -0.90
C VAL A 489 28.20 26.41 -0.38
N SER A 490 28.22 26.62 0.94
CA SER A 490 28.80 27.82 1.57
C SER A 490 30.34 27.83 1.53
N ALA A 491 30.99 26.67 1.43
CA ALA A 491 32.46 26.54 1.54
C ALA A 491 33.22 26.69 0.20
N TYR A 492 32.56 26.57 -0.95
CA TYR A 492 33.22 26.63 -2.27
C TYR A 492 32.53 27.60 -3.23
N ARG A 493 32.68 28.90 -2.98
CA ARG A 493 32.38 29.94 -3.98
C ARG A 493 33.65 30.34 -4.73
N GLY A 494 34.03 29.55 -5.74
CA GLY A 494 35.16 29.91 -6.61
C GLY A 494 35.53 28.86 -7.66
N GLY A 495 34.79 28.77 -8.77
CA GLY A 495 35.21 27.95 -9.91
C GLY A 495 34.34 28.20 -11.15
N LYS A 496 34.96 28.70 -12.24
CA LYS A 496 34.31 29.02 -13.51
C LYS A 496 33.81 27.75 -14.23
N ARG A 497 32.56 27.77 -14.73
CA ARG A 497 31.96 26.74 -15.58
C ARG A 497 32.47 26.82 -17.02
N LYS A 498 32.82 25.68 -17.64
CA LYS A 498 32.94 25.50 -19.10
C LYS A 498 31.80 24.59 -19.59
N ALA A 499 31.21 24.93 -20.72
CA ALA A 499 30.13 24.20 -21.37
C ALA A 499 30.65 22.96 -22.13
N GLY A 500 29.95 21.82 -21.98
CA GLY A 500 30.16 20.57 -22.72
C GLY A 500 28.83 20.06 -23.28
N HIS A 501 28.90 19.52 -24.49
CA HIS A 501 27.78 19.27 -25.42
C HIS A 501 26.85 18.10 -25.05
N SER A 502 25.64 18.19 -25.61
CA SER A 502 24.53 17.23 -25.61
C SER A 502 24.90 15.85 -26.15
N ALA A 503 24.42 14.78 -25.48
CA ALA A 503 24.42 13.42 -25.99
C ALA A 503 23.00 12.82 -25.96
N VAL A 504 22.70 12.15 -27.07
CA VAL A 504 21.40 11.66 -27.53
C VAL A 504 20.89 10.48 -26.70
N HIS A 505 19.58 10.47 -26.38
CA HIS A 505 18.89 9.37 -25.71
C HIS A 505 18.71 8.15 -26.63
N HIS A 506 19.25 7.01 -26.22
CA HIS A 506 18.84 5.69 -26.72
C HIS A 506 17.69 5.14 -25.88
N HIS A 507 16.61 4.74 -26.56
CA HIS A 507 15.47 4.04 -25.97
C HIS A 507 15.86 2.61 -25.57
N THR A 508 16.10 2.38 -24.29
CA THR A 508 16.12 1.03 -23.70
C THR A 508 14.72 0.65 -23.22
N THR A 509 14.32 -0.57 -23.57
CA THR A 509 13.05 -1.26 -23.26
C THR A 509 12.50 -0.94 -21.85
N LYS A 510 11.27 -0.42 -21.81
CA LYS A 510 10.54 0.04 -20.62
C LYS A 510 10.44 -1.06 -19.56
N ARG A 511 11.27 -0.96 -18.52
CA ARG A 511 11.11 -1.66 -17.24
C ARG A 511 9.93 -1.01 -16.49
N GLN A 512 9.14 -1.83 -15.79
CA GLN A 512 7.99 -1.40 -15.00
C GLN A 512 8.36 -0.22 -14.08
N VAL A 513 7.51 0.80 -14.05
CA VAL A 513 7.74 2.03 -13.28
C VAL A 513 6.69 2.09 -12.17
N GLY A 514 6.97 1.45 -11.05
CA GLY A 514 6.21 1.57 -9.81
C GLY A 514 6.56 2.82 -9.03
N LEU A 515 5.85 3.03 -7.91
CA LEU A 515 6.14 4.14 -7.02
C LEU A 515 7.60 4.14 -6.53
N PRO A 516 8.22 2.98 -6.21
CA PRO A 516 9.65 2.92 -5.93
C PRO A 516 10.49 3.42 -7.09
N GLU A 517 10.26 3.00 -8.34
CA GLU A 517 11.04 3.49 -9.49
C GLU A 517 10.77 4.97 -9.81
N LEU A 518 9.56 5.48 -9.60
CA LEU A 518 9.22 6.91 -9.75
C LEU A 518 9.90 7.76 -8.69
N LEU A 519 9.86 7.34 -7.44
CA LEU A 519 10.54 8.01 -6.34
C LEU A 519 12.05 7.91 -6.52
N LEU A 520 12.57 6.75 -6.92
CA LEU A 520 14.00 6.50 -7.09
C LEU A 520 14.56 7.24 -8.32
N SER A 521 13.81 7.32 -9.42
CA SER A 521 14.19 8.16 -10.57
C SER A 521 14.09 9.65 -10.25
N SER A 522 13.09 10.07 -9.48
CA SER A 522 12.93 11.45 -9.01
C SER A 522 14.03 11.85 -8.02
N VAL A 523 14.38 10.99 -7.07
CA VAL A 523 15.49 11.16 -6.12
C VAL A 523 16.82 11.13 -6.86
N LYS A 524 17.05 10.18 -7.78
CA LYS A 524 18.27 10.14 -8.59
C LYS A 524 18.41 11.39 -9.47
N SER A 525 17.31 11.91 -10.02
CA SER A 525 17.29 13.17 -10.77
C SER A 525 17.57 14.38 -9.87
N ALA A 526 16.94 14.45 -8.69
CA ALA A 526 17.17 15.49 -7.69
C ALA A 526 18.63 15.53 -7.21
N LEU A 527 19.22 14.35 -6.95
CA LEU A 527 20.63 14.21 -6.53
C LEU A 527 21.60 14.54 -7.68
N ARG A 528 21.29 14.18 -8.93
CA ARG A 528 22.13 14.53 -10.10
C ARG A 528 22.12 16.04 -10.42
N ASN A 529 21.03 16.73 -10.10
CA ASN A 529 20.90 18.17 -10.33
C ASN A 529 21.56 19.03 -9.24
N GLN A 530 22.17 18.42 -8.21
CA GLN A 530 23.01 19.12 -7.24
C GLN A 530 24.34 19.52 -7.89
N PRO A 531 24.81 20.78 -7.72
CA PRO A 531 25.94 21.34 -8.48
C PRO A 531 27.29 20.64 -8.31
N ASN A 532 27.41 19.64 -7.42
CA ASN A 532 28.64 18.87 -7.16
C ASN A 532 28.50 17.34 -7.36
N ALA A 533 27.42 16.83 -7.97
CA ALA A 533 27.25 15.37 -8.17
C ALA A 533 28.15 14.74 -9.26
N HIS A 534 29.03 15.51 -9.89
CA HIS A 534 29.92 15.05 -10.96
C HIS A 534 31.20 14.32 -10.49
N ILE A 535 31.29 13.88 -9.24
CA ILE A 535 32.45 13.08 -8.73
C ILE A 535 32.08 11.59 -8.52
N LEU A 536 30.93 11.14 -9.00
CA LEU A 536 30.65 9.71 -9.08
C LEU A 536 30.53 9.32 -10.56
N ASP A 537 31.66 8.84 -11.10
CA ASP A 537 31.75 8.23 -12.42
C ASP A 537 30.65 7.17 -12.55
N THR A 538 29.75 7.39 -13.51
CA THR A 538 28.58 6.54 -13.77
C THR A 538 28.89 5.30 -14.61
N ASP A 539 30.17 5.03 -14.92
CA ASP A 539 30.56 3.97 -15.86
C ASP A 539 31.06 2.67 -15.21
N ASP A 540 31.22 2.61 -13.87
CA ASP A 540 31.68 1.40 -13.17
C ASP A 540 30.54 0.53 -12.58
N ILE A 541 29.27 0.76 -12.97
CA ILE A 541 28.14 -0.03 -12.48
C ILE A 541 27.19 -0.39 -13.63
N ILE A 542 27.45 -1.54 -14.27
CA ILE A 542 26.42 -2.39 -14.90
C ILE A 542 26.23 -3.62 -14.03
#